data_AF-A0A2J8UK90-F1
#
_entry.id   AF-A0A2J8UK90-F1
#
_cell.length_a   1.000
_cell.length_b   1.000
_cell.length_c   1.000
_cell.angle_alpha   90.00
_cell.angle_beta   90.00
_cell.angle_gamma   90.00
#
_symmetry.space_group_name_H-M   'P 1'
#
loop_
_entity.id
_entity.type
_entity.pdbx_description
1 polymer ?
#
loop_
_entity_poly.entity_id
_entity_poly.type
_entity_poly.pdbx_seq_one_letter_code
_entity_poly.pdbx_strand_id
1 'polypeptide(L)'
;LSRAMSRCVLEPRPPGKRWMVAGLGNPGLPGTRHSVGMAVLGQLARRLGVAESWTRDRHCAADLALAPLGDAQLVLLRPRRLMNANGRSVARAAELFGLTAEEVYLVHDELDKPLGRLALKLGGSARGHNGVRSCISCLNSNELLPLLLDRATDLILDHIRERSQGPSLGP
;
A
#
# COMPACT_ATOMS: atom_id res chain seq x y z
N LEU A 1 28.70 -29.71 -7.77
CA LEU A 1 28.66 -28.46 -8.56
C LEU A 1 27.61 -27.55 -7.95
N SER A 2 28.06 -26.42 -7.43
CA SER A 2 27.42 -25.60 -6.40
C SER A 2 26.14 -24.90 -6.88
N ARG A 3 25.12 -24.91 -6.01
CA ARG A 3 23.79 -24.33 -6.20
C ARG A 3 23.90 -22.80 -6.04
N ALA A 4 23.49 -22.06 -7.07
CA ALA A 4 23.47 -20.60 -7.07
C ALA A 4 22.67 -20.07 -5.85
N MET A 5 23.36 -19.35 -4.96
CA MET A 5 22.72 -18.61 -3.89
C MET A 5 22.26 -17.27 -4.45
N SER A 6 20.96 -17.15 -4.71
CA SER A 6 20.28 -15.90 -5.02
C SER A 6 20.46 -14.92 -3.86
N ARG A 7 21.47 -14.07 -4.00
CA ARG A 7 21.67 -12.87 -3.20
C ARG A 7 20.57 -11.87 -3.62
N CYS A 8 19.43 -11.91 -2.94
CA CYS A 8 18.52 -10.76 -2.90
C CYS A 8 19.21 -9.68 -2.05
N VAL A 9 20.21 -9.02 -2.63
CA VAL A 9 20.72 -7.75 -2.12
C VAL A 9 19.74 -6.73 -2.66
N LEU A 10 18.90 -6.18 -1.77
CA LEU A 10 18.28 -4.90 -2.03
C LEU A 10 19.46 -3.92 -2.19
N GLU A 11 19.76 -3.54 -3.43
CA GLU A 11 20.82 -2.58 -3.78
C GLU A 11 20.71 -1.31 -2.91
N PRO A 12 21.85 -0.70 -2.53
CA PRO A 12 21.86 0.50 -1.70
C PRO A 12 21.10 1.66 -2.34
N ARG A 13 20.47 2.44 -1.46
CA ARG A 13 19.48 3.51 -1.67
C ARG A 13 19.87 4.53 -2.76
N PRO A 14 19.05 4.74 -3.82
CA PRO A 14 19.14 5.98 -4.59
C PRO A 14 18.75 7.18 -3.70
N PRO A 15 19.43 8.34 -3.83
CA PRO A 15 19.09 9.54 -3.07
C PRO A 15 17.70 10.03 -3.48
N GLY A 16 16.78 10.15 -2.50
CA GLY A 16 15.41 10.60 -2.75
C GLY A 16 14.47 10.39 -1.55
N LYS A 17 13.42 11.22 -1.48
CA LYS A 17 12.35 11.08 -0.50
C LYS A 17 11.58 9.78 -0.76
N ARG A 18 11.11 9.10 0.29
CA ARG A 18 10.37 7.85 0.16
C ARG A 18 9.01 7.96 0.84
N TRP A 19 8.05 7.20 0.31
CA TRP A 19 6.72 7.06 0.87
C TRP A 19 6.32 5.59 0.81
N MET A 20 5.47 5.14 1.71
CA MET A 20 4.93 3.79 1.67
C MET A 20 3.41 3.79 1.60
N VAL A 21 2.85 2.94 0.74
CA VAL A 21 1.42 2.60 0.73
C VAL A 21 1.29 1.13 1.07
N ALA A 22 0.60 0.83 2.17
CA ALA A 22 0.36 -0.51 2.66
C ALA A 22 -1.10 -0.93 2.45
N GLY A 23 -1.31 -1.96 1.64
CA GLY A 23 -2.62 -2.57 1.42
C GLY A 23 -2.89 -3.62 2.46
N LEU A 24 -3.74 -3.31 3.45
CA LEU A 24 -4.09 -4.24 4.50
C LEU A 24 -4.93 -5.40 3.96
N GLY A 25 -4.72 -6.58 4.55
CA GLY A 25 -5.41 -7.79 4.13
C GLY A 25 -4.94 -9.06 4.79
N ASN A 26 -5.64 -10.14 4.48
CA ASN A 26 -5.28 -11.50 4.88
C ASN A 26 -4.73 -12.28 3.68
N PRO A 27 -3.49 -12.80 3.75
CA PRO A 27 -2.97 -13.74 2.77
C PRO A 27 -3.88 -14.97 2.66
N GLY A 28 -4.14 -15.41 1.43
CA GLY A 28 -5.00 -16.57 1.18
C GLY A 28 -6.50 -16.30 1.26
N LEU A 29 -6.93 -15.07 1.56
CA LEU A 29 -8.35 -14.67 1.56
C LEU A 29 -8.62 -13.53 0.54
N PRO A 30 -8.33 -13.72 -0.76
CA PRO A 30 -8.67 -12.74 -1.78
C PRO A 30 -10.19 -12.57 -1.90
N GLY A 31 -10.65 -11.38 -2.31
CA GLY A 31 -12.07 -11.11 -2.54
C GLY A 31 -12.92 -10.88 -1.28
N THR A 32 -12.36 -11.04 -0.08
CA THR A 32 -13.01 -10.65 1.17
C THR A 32 -12.92 -9.14 1.39
N ARG A 33 -13.89 -8.55 2.13
CA ARG A 33 -13.87 -7.11 2.48
C ARG A 33 -12.54 -6.70 3.11
N HIS A 34 -12.07 -7.51 4.07
CA HIS A 34 -10.80 -7.34 4.76
C HIS A 34 -9.57 -7.33 3.85
N SER A 35 -9.63 -7.89 2.64
CA SER A 35 -8.50 -7.93 1.70
C SER A 35 -8.61 -6.90 0.57
N VAL A 36 -9.55 -5.94 0.66
CA VAL A 36 -9.72 -4.91 -0.37
C VAL A 36 -8.45 -4.06 -0.53
N GLY A 37 -7.72 -3.80 0.55
CA GLY A 37 -6.50 -2.99 0.52
C GLY A 37 -5.42 -3.62 -0.37
N MET A 38 -5.25 -4.94 -0.31
CA MET A 38 -4.35 -5.68 -1.19
C MET A 38 -4.80 -5.64 -2.66
N ALA A 39 -6.10 -5.71 -2.91
CA ALA A 39 -6.65 -5.62 -4.28
C ALA A 39 -6.42 -4.23 -4.89
N VAL A 40 -6.64 -3.17 -4.10
CA VAL A 40 -6.36 -1.79 -4.50
C VAL A 40 -4.88 -1.61 -4.81
N LEU A 41 -3.96 -2.14 -4.00
CA LEU A 41 -2.53 -2.11 -4.32
C LEU A 41 -2.16 -2.87 -5.58
N GLY A 42 -2.84 -3.98 -5.87
CA GLY A 42 -2.66 -4.69 -7.14
C GLY A 42 -2.99 -3.81 -8.34
N GLN A 43 -4.07 -3.02 -8.27
CA GLN A 43 -4.44 -2.07 -9.31
C GLN A 43 -3.47 -0.88 -9.39
N LEU A 44 -3.04 -0.35 -8.23
CA LEU A 44 -2.06 0.73 -8.17
C LEU A 44 -0.73 0.31 -8.82
N ALA A 45 -0.23 -0.87 -8.50
CA ALA A 45 1.01 -1.40 -9.08
C ALA A 45 0.92 -1.54 -10.61
N ARG A 46 -0.23 -1.96 -11.16
CA ARG A 46 -0.47 -2.02 -12.62
C ARG A 46 -0.39 -0.64 -13.26
N ARG A 47 -1.03 0.36 -12.66
CA ARG A 47 -1.02 1.74 -13.18
C ARG A 47 0.36 2.37 -13.14
N LEU A 48 1.16 2.02 -12.12
CA LEU A 48 2.53 2.48 -11.98
C LEU A 48 3.54 1.68 -12.82
N GLY A 49 3.09 0.67 -13.58
CA GLY A 49 3.97 -0.15 -14.42
C GLY A 49 4.87 -1.13 -13.64
N VAL A 50 4.54 -1.42 -12.38
CA VAL A 50 5.35 -2.26 -11.47
C VAL A 50 4.63 -3.52 -10.99
N ALA A 51 3.57 -3.94 -11.71
CA ALA A 51 2.77 -5.11 -11.35
C ALA A 51 3.53 -6.43 -11.35
N GLU A 52 4.59 -6.54 -12.15
CA GLU A 52 5.44 -7.74 -12.20
C GLU A 52 6.67 -7.63 -11.26
N SER A 53 6.84 -6.48 -10.59
CA SER A 53 8.02 -6.18 -9.77
C SER A 53 7.85 -6.55 -8.30
N TRP A 54 6.79 -7.27 -7.94
CA TRP A 54 6.57 -7.69 -6.55
C TRP A 54 7.60 -8.71 -6.12
N THR A 55 8.37 -8.37 -5.08
CA THR A 55 9.36 -9.24 -4.47
C THR A 55 8.96 -9.57 -3.04
N ARG A 56 9.09 -10.83 -2.65
CA ARG A 56 8.86 -11.24 -1.26
C ARG A 56 10.04 -10.80 -0.39
N ASP A 57 9.77 -10.03 0.65
CA ASP A 57 10.73 -9.67 1.67
C ASP A 57 10.44 -10.42 2.98
N ARG A 58 11.41 -11.20 3.43
CA ARG A 58 11.32 -12.01 4.65
C ARG A 58 11.52 -11.20 5.94
N HIS A 59 12.20 -10.06 5.86
CA HIS A 59 12.53 -9.24 7.01
C HIS A 59 11.29 -8.50 7.52
N CYS A 60 10.46 -7.97 6.62
CA CYS A 60 9.16 -7.41 6.97
C CYS A 60 7.99 -8.38 6.80
N ALA A 61 8.22 -9.59 6.28
CA ALA A 61 7.18 -10.57 5.98
C ALA A 61 6.05 -9.95 5.12
N ALA A 62 6.45 -9.34 4.01
CA ALA A 62 5.55 -8.69 3.06
C ALA A 62 5.97 -8.99 1.62
N ASP A 63 5.05 -8.80 0.67
CA ASP A 63 5.40 -8.61 -0.73
C ASP A 63 5.57 -7.09 -0.96
N LEU A 64 6.67 -6.70 -1.61
CA LEU A 64 7.05 -5.30 -1.86
C LEU A 64 7.17 -5.02 -3.35
N ALA A 65 6.76 -3.84 -3.82
CA ALA A 65 7.10 -3.32 -5.13
C ALA A 65 7.53 -1.86 -5.01
N LEU A 66 8.49 -1.43 -5.82
CA LEU A 66 9.00 -0.05 -5.82
C LEU A 66 8.59 0.63 -7.11
N ALA A 67 8.02 1.83 -7.02
CA ALA A 67 7.66 2.65 -8.16
C ALA A 67 8.34 4.03 -8.08
N PRO A 68 8.85 4.57 -9.19
CA PRO A 68 9.30 5.96 -9.24
C PRO A 68 8.11 6.92 -9.11
N LEU A 69 8.31 8.05 -8.43
CA LEU A 69 7.31 9.10 -8.24
C LEU A 69 7.99 10.48 -8.27
N GLY A 70 8.26 10.99 -9.48
CA GLY A 70 9.12 12.17 -9.65
C GLY A 70 10.50 11.92 -9.03
N ASP A 71 10.94 12.82 -8.15
CA ASP A 71 12.20 12.70 -7.40
C ASP A 71 12.09 11.83 -6.13
N ALA A 72 10.94 11.19 -5.92
CA ALA A 72 10.68 10.30 -4.81
C ALA A 72 10.50 8.84 -5.27
N GLN A 73 10.53 7.93 -4.30
CA GLN A 73 10.24 6.51 -4.52
C GLN A 73 9.04 6.09 -3.67
N LEU A 74 8.08 5.42 -4.31
CA LEU A 74 6.92 4.84 -3.66
C LEU A 74 7.16 3.36 -3.36
N VAL A 75 7.00 2.97 -2.11
CA VAL A 75 7.03 1.58 -1.65
C VAL A 75 5.60 1.07 -1.54
N LEU A 76 5.25 0.07 -2.34
CA LEU A 76 3.99 -0.64 -2.22
C LEU A 76 4.21 -1.87 -1.33
N LEU A 77 3.36 -2.05 -0.32
CA LEU A 77 3.50 -3.12 0.66
C LEU A 77 2.21 -3.94 0.81
N ARG A 78 2.31 -5.27 0.69
CA ARG A 78 1.24 -6.22 1.00
C ARG A 78 1.69 -7.14 2.14
N PRO A 79 1.13 -7.00 3.37
CA PRO A 79 1.53 -7.84 4.49
C PRO A 79 1.28 -9.32 4.22
N ARG A 80 2.21 -10.20 4.58
CA ARG A 80 2.02 -11.66 4.53
C ARG A 80 1.64 -12.24 5.89
N ARG A 81 0.99 -11.43 6.73
CA ARG A 81 0.51 -11.79 8.07
C ARG A 81 -1.01 -11.70 8.15
N LEU A 82 -1.59 -12.37 9.13
CA LEU A 82 -3.00 -12.19 9.47
C LEU A 82 -3.29 -10.73 9.83
N MET A 83 -4.54 -10.33 9.65
CA MET A 83 -5.03 -8.95 9.75
C MET A 83 -4.57 -8.27 11.05
N ASN A 84 -4.72 -8.95 12.19
CA ASN A 84 -4.33 -8.47 13.52
C ASN A 84 -2.82 -8.27 13.71
N ALA A 85 -1.99 -8.74 12.78
CA ALA A 85 -0.54 -8.62 12.80
C ALA A 85 0.01 -7.89 11.56
N ASN A 86 -0.85 -7.28 10.74
CA ASN A 86 -0.42 -6.49 9.58
C ASN A 86 0.55 -5.36 10.00
N GLY A 87 0.31 -4.71 11.14
CA GLY A 87 1.13 -3.62 11.66
C GLY A 87 2.59 -4.00 11.91
N ARG A 88 2.87 -5.26 12.26
CA ARG A 88 4.26 -5.74 12.39
C ARG A 88 5.02 -5.71 11.06
N SER A 89 4.32 -5.99 9.97
CA SER A 89 4.90 -5.96 8.62
C SER A 89 5.13 -4.53 8.16
N VAL A 90 4.15 -3.66 8.43
CA VAL A 90 4.20 -2.24 8.09
C VAL A 90 5.32 -1.53 8.86
N ALA A 91 5.36 -1.66 10.19
CA ALA A 91 6.38 -1.02 11.01
C ALA A 91 7.80 -1.50 10.64
N ARG A 92 7.98 -2.81 10.42
CA ARG A 92 9.28 -3.33 10.02
C ARG A 92 9.72 -2.83 8.64
N ALA A 93 8.79 -2.67 7.70
CA ALA A 93 9.13 -2.05 6.42
C ALA A 93 9.44 -0.56 6.55
N ALA A 94 8.70 0.18 7.38
CA ALA A 94 9.00 1.58 7.65
C ALA A 94 10.44 1.76 8.16
N GLU A 95 10.87 0.92 9.12
CA GLU A 95 12.27 0.88 9.59
C GLU A 95 13.26 0.59 8.46
N LEU A 96 13.00 -0.43 7.63
CA LEU A 96 13.89 -0.82 6.52
C LEU A 96 14.06 0.30 5.48
N PHE A 97 13.01 1.07 5.22
CA PHE A 97 13.04 2.17 4.24
C PHE A 97 13.41 3.52 4.87
N GLY A 98 13.52 3.59 6.20
CA GLY A 98 13.78 4.82 6.96
C GLY A 98 12.64 5.81 6.84
N LEU A 99 11.41 5.35 7.09
CA LEU A 99 10.17 6.11 7.01
C LEU A 99 9.62 6.41 8.41
N THR A 100 9.05 7.60 8.60
CA THR A 100 8.25 7.92 9.79
C THR A 100 6.79 7.47 9.61
N ALA A 101 5.98 7.53 10.68
CA ALA A 101 4.57 7.12 10.63
C ALA A 101 3.75 7.99 9.64
N GLU A 102 4.13 9.25 9.50
CA GLU A 102 3.52 10.23 8.60
C GLU A 102 3.86 9.97 7.12
N GLU A 103 4.89 9.16 6.86
CA GLU A 103 5.29 8.75 5.51
C GLU A 103 4.67 7.40 5.10
N VAL A 104 3.77 6.86 5.94
CA VAL A 104 3.10 5.58 5.74
C VAL A 104 1.59 5.78 5.56
N TYR A 105 1.08 5.34 4.41
CA TYR A 105 -0.33 5.33 4.07
C TYR A 105 -0.92 3.94 4.18
N LEU A 106 -2.08 3.81 4.84
CA LEU A 106 -2.81 2.55 4.92
C LEU A 106 -4.01 2.56 3.96
N VAL A 107 -4.19 1.45 3.24
CA VAL A 107 -5.39 1.18 2.43
C VAL A 107 -6.11 -0.02 3.02
N HIS A 108 -7.37 0.17 3.42
CA HIS A 108 -8.19 -0.84 4.08
C HIS A 108 -9.68 -0.63 3.79
N ASP A 109 -10.54 -1.59 4.14
CA ASP A 109 -11.99 -1.43 4.09
C ASP A 109 -12.53 -0.68 5.30
N GLU A 110 -13.62 0.06 5.13
CA GLU A 110 -14.36 0.65 6.24
C GLU A 110 -15.62 -0.18 6.48
N LEU A 111 -15.70 -0.82 7.66
CA LEU A 111 -16.79 -1.71 8.04
C LEU A 111 -18.16 -1.03 7.99
N ASP A 112 -18.19 0.28 8.30
CA ASP A 112 -19.41 1.08 8.41
C ASP A 112 -19.91 1.64 7.06
N LYS A 113 -19.16 1.44 5.96
CA LYS A 113 -19.51 2.00 4.65
C LYS A 113 -19.93 0.93 3.64
N PRO A 114 -20.90 1.24 2.76
CA PRO A 114 -21.22 0.37 1.64
C PRO A 114 -19.99 0.20 0.73
N LEU A 115 -19.85 -1.00 0.16
CA LEU A 115 -18.78 -1.32 -0.79
C LEU A 115 -18.82 -0.34 -1.97
N GLY A 116 -17.63 0.08 -2.44
CA GLY A 116 -17.50 0.97 -3.59
C GLY A 116 -17.30 2.45 -3.26
N ARG A 117 -17.25 2.85 -1.98
CA ARG A 117 -16.86 4.20 -1.57
C ARG A 117 -15.46 4.21 -0.96
N LEU A 118 -14.53 4.89 -1.64
CA LEU A 118 -13.24 5.25 -1.07
C LEU A 118 -13.42 6.55 -0.27
N ALA A 119 -12.86 6.62 0.93
CA ALA A 119 -12.90 7.83 1.74
C ALA A 119 -11.52 8.11 2.34
N LEU A 120 -11.11 9.37 2.24
CA LEU A 120 -9.92 9.90 2.89
C LEU A 120 -10.33 10.32 4.31
N LYS A 121 -9.50 10.01 5.30
CA LYS A 121 -9.61 10.52 6.67
C LYS A 121 -8.22 10.94 7.08
N LEU A 122 -8.00 11.81 8.07
CA LEU A 122 -6.68 12.10 8.62
C LEU A 122 -6.63 11.59 10.07
N GLY A 123 -5.70 10.68 10.35
CA GLY A 123 -5.61 9.96 11.61
C GLY A 123 -6.92 9.30 12.06
N GLY A 124 -6.96 8.95 13.34
CA GLY A 124 -8.16 8.48 14.00
C GLY A 124 -8.03 7.07 14.57
N SER A 125 -9.07 6.65 15.29
CA SER A 125 -9.09 5.34 15.92
C SER A 125 -9.28 4.23 14.89
N ALA A 126 -8.90 3.01 15.26
CA ALA A 126 -9.09 1.83 14.43
C ALA A 126 -10.56 1.53 14.07
N ARG A 127 -11.55 2.15 14.73
CA ARG A 127 -13.00 1.92 14.52
C ARG A 127 -13.37 0.43 14.38
N GLY A 128 -12.76 -0.42 15.22
CA GLY A 128 -12.96 -1.87 15.18
C GLY A 128 -12.07 -2.64 14.18
N HIS A 129 -11.45 -1.99 13.19
CA HIS A 129 -10.61 -2.64 12.19
C HIS A 129 -9.26 -3.14 12.77
N ASN A 130 -9.08 -4.47 12.82
CA ASN A 130 -7.92 -5.10 13.47
C ASN A 130 -6.57 -4.75 12.82
N GLY A 131 -6.53 -4.59 11.49
CA GLY A 131 -5.32 -4.18 10.77
C GLY A 131 -4.83 -2.78 11.13
N VAL A 132 -5.72 -1.79 11.06
CA VAL A 132 -5.44 -0.41 11.50
C VAL A 132 -5.01 -0.37 12.96
N ARG A 133 -5.71 -1.09 13.85
CA ARG A 133 -5.33 -1.21 15.27
C ARG A 133 -3.91 -1.73 15.44
N SER A 134 -3.56 -2.77 14.68
CA SER A 134 -2.21 -3.35 14.66
C SER A 134 -1.18 -2.32 14.21
N CYS A 135 -1.47 -1.54 13.16
CA CYS A 135 -0.56 -0.52 12.66
C CYS A 135 -0.34 0.61 13.66
N ILE A 136 -1.41 1.14 14.27
CA ILE A 136 -1.34 2.20 15.30
C ILE A 136 -0.45 1.74 16.45
N SER A 137 -0.66 0.50 16.91
CA SER A 137 0.13 -0.06 18.00
C SER A 137 1.60 -0.28 17.65
N CYS A 138 1.93 -0.70 16.42
CA CYS A 138 3.30 -0.99 16.04
C CYS A 138 4.10 0.25 15.61
N LEU A 139 3.44 1.26 15.06
CA LEU A 139 4.06 2.52 14.66
C LEU A 139 4.11 3.54 15.81
N ASN A 140 3.53 3.23 16.97
CA ASN A 140 3.39 4.12 18.12
C ASN A 140 2.78 5.49 17.77
N SER A 141 1.90 5.52 16.76
CA SER A 141 1.28 6.75 16.27
C SER A 141 -0.17 6.48 15.91
N ASN A 142 -1.05 7.38 16.34
CA ASN A 142 -2.45 7.48 15.92
C ASN A 142 -2.62 8.48 14.76
N GLU A 143 -1.54 9.18 14.39
CA GLU A 143 -1.41 10.02 13.20
C GLU A 143 -0.93 9.20 11.99
N LEU A 144 -1.48 7.98 11.85
CA LEU A 144 -1.31 7.23 10.61
C LEU A 144 -2.16 7.91 9.57
N LEU A 145 -1.54 8.69 8.68
CA LEU A 145 -2.20 9.37 7.58
C LEU A 145 -2.90 8.34 6.66
N PRO A 146 -4.23 8.35 6.58
CA PRO A 146 -4.97 7.71 5.51
C PRO A 146 -4.92 8.60 4.26
N LEU A 147 -4.30 8.07 3.21
CA LEU A 147 -4.19 8.63 1.87
C LEU A 147 -3.77 10.11 1.77
N LEU A 148 -2.55 10.32 1.30
CA LEU A 148 -2.22 11.49 0.52
C LEU A 148 -1.34 11.07 -0.65
N LEU A 149 -1.96 11.15 -1.81
CA LEU A 149 -1.30 11.78 -2.92
C LEU A 149 -2.46 12.47 -3.62
N ASP A 150 -2.70 13.76 -3.35
CA ASP A 150 -3.61 14.53 -4.21
C ASP A 150 -3.16 14.34 -5.67
N ARG A 151 -1.85 14.37 -5.96
CA ARG A 151 -1.35 14.06 -7.31
C ARG A 151 -1.57 12.62 -7.81
N ALA A 152 -1.47 11.56 -6.98
CA ALA A 152 -1.69 10.17 -7.44
C ALA A 152 -3.16 9.73 -7.37
N THR A 153 -3.95 10.30 -6.47
CA THR A 153 -5.39 10.08 -6.36
C THR A 153 -6.09 10.82 -7.48
N ASP A 154 -5.67 12.04 -7.82
CA ASP A 154 -6.12 12.76 -9.01
C ASP A 154 -5.65 12.06 -10.29
N LEU A 155 -4.39 11.59 -10.42
CA LEU A 155 -3.99 10.72 -11.55
C LEU A 155 -4.81 9.43 -11.66
N ILE A 156 -5.25 8.85 -10.54
CA ILE A 156 -6.05 7.63 -10.48
C ILE A 156 -7.54 7.90 -10.77
N LEU A 157 -8.08 9.05 -10.35
CA LEU A 157 -9.47 9.44 -10.52
C LEU A 157 -9.71 10.16 -11.87
N ASP A 158 -8.79 11.00 -12.33
CA ASP A 158 -8.86 11.70 -13.63
C ASP A 158 -8.75 10.70 -14.79
N HIS A 159 -7.85 9.73 -14.72
CA HIS A 159 -7.77 8.64 -15.71
C HIS A 159 -9.06 7.79 -15.77
N ILE A 160 -9.75 7.60 -14.64
CA ILE A 160 -11.04 6.89 -14.61
C ILE A 160 -12.14 7.78 -15.20
N ARG A 161 -12.16 9.08 -14.90
CA ARG A 161 -13.16 10.04 -15.40
C ARG A 161 -13.07 10.26 -16.91
N GLU A 162 -11.86 10.41 -17.47
CA GLU A 162 -11.61 10.60 -18.91
C GLU A 162 -12.02 9.39 -19.78
N ARG A 163 -12.04 8.17 -19.22
CA ARG A 163 -12.48 6.95 -19.94
C ARG A 163 -13.91 6.51 -19.65
N SER A 164 -14.55 7.07 -18.62
CA SER A 164 -15.94 6.77 -18.25
C SER A 164 -16.94 7.63 -19.02
N GLN A 165 -16.49 8.74 -19.61
CA GLN A 165 -17.15 9.30 -20.78
C GLN A 165 -16.56 8.57 -21.99
N GLY A 166 -17.33 7.69 -22.61
CA GLY A 166 -16.97 7.18 -23.93
C GLY A 166 -16.76 8.35 -24.90
N PRO A 167 -16.25 8.11 -26.14
CA PRO A 167 -16.34 9.15 -27.16
C PRO A 167 -17.79 9.64 -27.15
N SER A 168 -18.00 10.95 -26.96
CA SER A 168 -19.31 11.53 -27.21
C SER A 168 -19.60 11.22 -28.66
N LEU A 169 -20.46 10.22 -28.89
CA LEU A 169 -21.10 10.03 -30.18
C LEU A 169 -21.86 11.32 -30.43
N GLY A 170 -21.35 12.12 -31.35
CA GLY A 170 -22.06 13.26 -31.86
C GLY A 170 -21.38 13.87 -33.07
N PRO A 171 -22.15 14.56 -33.93
CA PRO A 171 -23.55 14.33 -34.25
C PRO A 171 -23.76 13.17 -35.25
#